data_AF-A0A1I1LVZ4-F1
#
_entry.id   AF-A0A1I1LVZ4-F1
#
_cell.length_a   1.000
_cell.length_b   1.000
_cell.length_c   1.000
_cell.angle_alpha   90.00
_cell.angle_beta   90.00
_cell.angle_gamma   90.00
#
_symmetry.space_group_name_H-M   'P 1'
#
loop_
_entity.id
_entity.type
_entity.pdbx_description
1 polymer ?
#
loop_
_entity_poly.entity_id
_entity_poly.type
_entity_poly.pdbx_seq_one_letter_code
_entity_poly.pdbx_strand_id
1 'polypeptide(L)'
;MSFDCINYSFDNQLYKSYINYFYSFFEKFLNPHATFVISIASYRQKQQNLAFYQSLRYITTMVFSLPPLFLASVNLCASLVSGDPVTQNRQVPNFTKLEVEGAYHVELTQGNSVALQVVGEQEDHDDLITEVVNGTLKIHRREKKGWSWGKTENKNVKIYLTVASLSNIEIGGASKLVGKSTFKVNSLHLDLSGASSVEMTLDVTKLDVDESGASSASLTGRASHQDVDLSGASSYKGFELSSEHADIDASGASSARLTVKQELVAEASGASSIKYKGSPNVRNIESSGASSVKRVDD
;
A
#
# COMPACT_ATOMS: atom_id res chain seq x y z
N MET A 1 11.95 -37.25 -4.22
CA MET A 1 12.71 -37.23 -5.48
C MET A 1 12.73 -35.79 -5.96
N SER A 2 13.95 -35.27 -6.11
CA SER A 2 14.28 -33.91 -6.56
C SER A 2 13.88 -33.65 -8.01
N PHE A 3 14.12 -32.41 -8.45
CA PHE A 3 14.32 -31.88 -9.80
C PHE A 3 13.41 -30.65 -10.00
N ASP A 4 13.94 -29.46 -9.74
CA ASP A 4 14.85 -28.67 -10.60
C ASP A 4 14.11 -28.02 -11.77
N CYS A 5 14.02 -26.68 -11.67
CA CYS A 5 14.33 -25.67 -12.70
C CYS A 5 13.52 -25.76 -14.03
N ILE A 6 13.14 -24.74 -14.78
CA ILE A 6 13.67 -23.42 -15.13
C ILE A 6 12.48 -22.72 -15.81
N ASN A 7 12.28 -21.41 -15.64
CA ASN A 7 11.92 -20.60 -16.80
C ASN A 7 12.46 -19.19 -16.67
N TYR A 8 13.49 -18.93 -17.46
CA TYR A 8 14.02 -17.62 -17.79
C TYR A 8 13.43 -17.17 -19.13
N SER A 9 13.25 -15.85 -19.25
CA SER A 9 13.28 -15.06 -20.49
C SER A 9 12.09 -15.16 -21.44
N PHE A 10 11.12 -14.24 -21.28
CA PHE A 10 10.35 -13.72 -22.42
C PHE A 10 11.26 -12.82 -23.27
N ASP A 11 11.57 -13.29 -24.47
CA ASP A 11 12.37 -12.61 -25.49
C ASP A 11 11.56 -11.50 -26.18
N ASN A 12 12.18 -10.33 -26.24
CA ASN A 12 11.67 -9.03 -26.61
C ASN A 12 11.75 -8.83 -28.15
N GLN A 13 11.11 -9.73 -28.92
CA GLN A 13 11.18 -9.74 -30.39
C GLN A 13 10.00 -9.03 -31.07
N LEU A 14 8.81 -9.04 -30.47
CA LEU A 14 7.62 -8.41 -31.06
C LEU A 14 7.67 -6.88 -30.98
N TYR A 15 8.29 -6.31 -29.94
CA TYR A 15 8.39 -4.85 -29.76
C TYR A 15 9.42 -4.20 -30.69
N LYS A 16 10.50 -4.92 -31.06
CA LYS A 16 11.52 -4.42 -32.00
C LYS A 16 11.03 -4.33 -33.44
N SER A 17 10.05 -5.16 -33.83
CA SER A 17 9.54 -5.18 -35.21
C SER A 17 8.73 -3.92 -35.56
N TYR A 18 7.96 -3.40 -34.60
CA TYR A 18 7.15 -2.18 -34.81
C TYR A 18 7.98 -0.91 -34.88
N ILE A 19 9.04 -0.79 -34.09
CA ILE A 19 9.91 0.39 -34.09
C ILE A 19 10.71 0.49 -35.39
N ASN A 20 11.21 -0.62 -35.93
CA ASN A 20 11.99 -0.61 -37.17
C ASN A 20 11.17 -0.21 -38.41
N TYR A 21 9.87 -0.49 -38.44
CA TYR A 21 9.01 -0.10 -39.57
C TYR A 21 8.82 1.43 -39.62
N PHE A 22 8.69 2.06 -38.45
CA PHE A 22 8.47 3.49 -38.33
C PHE A 22 9.72 4.30 -38.70
N TYR A 23 10.92 3.83 -38.33
CA TYR A 23 12.18 4.48 -38.70
C TYR A 23 12.48 4.38 -40.21
N SER A 24 12.19 3.25 -40.87
CA SER A 24 12.48 3.11 -42.31
C SER A 24 11.59 3.99 -43.20
N PHE A 25 10.41 4.37 -42.71
CA PHE A 25 9.51 5.28 -43.42
C PHE A 25 10.00 6.73 -43.34
N PHE A 26 10.60 7.12 -42.20
CA PHE A 26 11.09 8.48 -41.99
C PHE A 26 12.40 8.77 -42.75
N GLU A 27 13.30 7.80 -42.88
CA GLU A 27 14.53 7.99 -43.67
C GLU A 27 14.29 8.14 -45.18
N LYS A 28 13.21 7.56 -45.71
CA LYS A 28 12.86 7.68 -47.15
C LYS A 28 12.40 9.07 -47.57
N PHE A 29 12.06 9.95 -46.62
CA PHE A 29 11.63 11.32 -46.91
C PHE A 29 12.79 12.32 -46.97
N LEU A 30 14.00 11.94 -46.52
CA LEU A 30 15.12 12.86 -46.32
C LEU A 30 16.32 12.65 -47.26
N ASN A 31 16.25 11.76 -48.27
CA ASN A 31 17.42 11.52 -49.15
C ASN A 31 17.03 11.14 -50.61
N PRO A 32 17.31 11.97 -51.64
CA PRO A 32 16.86 11.70 -53.02
C PRO A 32 17.73 10.74 -53.85
N HIS A 33 18.73 10.06 -53.27
CA HIS A 33 19.69 9.24 -54.04
C HIS A 33 19.61 7.71 -53.85
N ALA A 34 18.53 7.17 -53.29
CA ALA A 34 18.38 5.71 -53.09
C ALA A 34 17.48 5.03 -54.15
N THR A 35 17.64 5.38 -55.43
CA THR A 35 16.97 4.74 -56.56
C THR A 35 17.83 3.61 -57.13
N PHE A 36 17.90 2.46 -56.46
CA PHE A 36 18.13 1.17 -57.18
C PHE A 36 17.86 -0.15 -56.43
N VAL A 37 17.52 -0.17 -55.13
CA VAL A 37 17.34 -1.45 -54.40
C VAL A 37 15.87 -1.84 -54.17
N ILE A 38 14.90 -1.03 -54.63
CA ILE A 38 13.47 -1.24 -54.36
C ILE A 38 12.75 -2.14 -55.39
N SER A 39 13.43 -2.60 -56.46
CA SER A 39 12.76 -3.38 -57.53
C SER A 39 12.63 -4.89 -57.29
N ILE A 40 13.20 -5.47 -56.22
CA ILE A 40 13.22 -6.94 -56.03
C ILE A 40 12.44 -7.38 -54.77
N ALA A 41 12.25 -6.50 -53.78
CA ALA A 41 11.51 -6.82 -52.55
C ALA A 41 9.98 -6.70 -52.68
N SER A 42 9.49 -5.83 -53.58
CA SER A 42 8.06 -5.60 -53.81
C SER A 42 7.38 -6.64 -54.70
N TYR A 43 8.15 -7.51 -55.38
CA TYR A 43 7.63 -8.60 -56.21
C TYR A 43 7.49 -9.92 -55.42
N ARG A 44 8.35 -10.18 -54.42
CA ARG A 44 8.25 -11.38 -53.56
C ARG A 44 7.07 -11.32 -52.57
N GLN A 45 6.71 -10.14 -52.07
CA GLN A 45 5.59 -9.97 -51.15
C GLN A 45 4.21 -10.22 -51.80
N LYS A 46 4.08 -10.00 -53.12
CA LYS A 46 2.82 -10.11 -53.86
C LYS A 46 2.46 -11.55 -54.25
N GLN A 47 3.43 -12.47 -54.26
CA GLN A 47 3.23 -13.90 -54.60
C GLN A 47 2.83 -14.76 -53.39
N GLN A 48 3.25 -14.42 -52.16
CA GLN A 48 2.90 -15.21 -50.97
C GLN A 48 1.45 -15.02 -50.47
N ASN A 49 0.82 -13.88 -50.79
CA ASN A 49 -0.55 -13.60 -50.35
C ASN A 49 -1.64 -14.31 -51.18
N LEU A 50 -1.37 -14.83 -52.38
CA LEU A 50 -2.39 -15.56 -53.15
C LEU A 50 -2.60 -17.02 -52.69
N ALA A 51 -1.60 -17.64 -52.06
CA ALA A 51 -1.73 -19.00 -51.51
C ALA A 51 -2.54 -19.06 -50.20
N PHE A 52 -2.59 -17.96 -49.44
CA PHE A 52 -3.32 -17.87 -48.18
C PHE A 52 -4.85 -17.74 -48.38
N TYR A 53 -5.30 -17.10 -49.47
CA TYR A 53 -6.73 -16.95 -49.75
C TYR A 53 -7.39 -18.19 -50.39
N GLN A 54 -6.62 -19.14 -50.91
CA GLN A 54 -7.17 -20.40 -51.45
C GLN A 54 -7.36 -21.49 -50.39
N SER A 55 -6.66 -21.42 -49.24
CA SER A 55 -6.84 -22.35 -48.12
C SER A 55 -8.05 -22.02 -47.23
N LEU A 56 -8.55 -20.78 -47.25
CA LEU A 56 -9.73 -20.38 -46.47
C LEU A 56 -11.08 -20.82 -47.06
N ARG A 57 -11.11 -21.40 -48.27
CA ARG A 57 -12.37 -21.81 -48.92
C ARG A 57 -12.79 -23.26 -48.62
N TYR A 58 -11.97 -24.03 -47.89
CA TYR A 58 -12.22 -25.45 -47.60
C TYR A 58 -12.55 -25.77 -46.13
N ILE A 59 -12.50 -24.81 -45.21
CA ILE A 59 -12.67 -25.09 -43.77
C ILE A 59 -14.08 -24.76 -43.26
N THR A 60 -14.93 -24.08 -44.03
CA THR A 60 -16.32 -23.75 -43.63
C THR A 60 -17.38 -24.77 -44.04
N THR A 61 -17.06 -25.87 -44.74
CA THR A 61 -18.06 -26.83 -45.25
C THR A 61 -17.96 -28.26 -44.70
N MET A 62 -17.32 -28.48 -43.54
CA MET A 62 -17.38 -29.77 -42.86
C MET A 62 -17.98 -29.65 -41.46
N VAL A 63 -19.24 -29.20 -41.43
CA VAL A 63 -20.18 -29.51 -40.36
C VAL A 63 -21.13 -30.58 -40.91
N PHE A 64 -21.48 -31.55 -40.06
CA PHE A 64 -22.43 -32.67 -40.24
C PHE A 64 -21.83 -34.01 -40.69
N SER A 65 -21.41 -34.85 -39.73
CA SER A 65 -22.15 -36.09 -39.37
C SER A 65 -21.41 -36.95 -38.31
N LEU A 66 -22.13 -37.35 -37.24
CA LEU A 66 -22.00 -38.56 -36.38
C LEU A 66 -21.28 -38.48 -34.99
N PRO A 67 -21.71 -39.31 -33.98
CA PRO A 67 -21.97 -38.92 -32.57
C PRO A 67 -20.86 -39.27 -31.54
N PRO A 68 -21.04 -38.92 -30.23
CA PRO A 68 -19.96 -38.69 -29.27
C PRO A 68 -19.63 -39.92 -28.42
N LEU A 69 -18.34 -40.20 -28.20
CA LEU A 69 -17.82 -40.97 -27.07
C LEU A 69 -16.29 -40.98 -27.16
N PHE A 70 -15.61 -40.26 -26.26
CA PHE A 70 -14.28 -40.57 -25.69
C PHE A 70 -13.75 -39.30 -25.00
N LEU A 71 -13.89 -39.21 -23.68
CA LEU A 71 -12.96 -38.41 -22.87
C LEU A 71 -12.58 -39.23 -21.64
N ALA A 72 -11.45 -39.92 -21.80
CA ALA A 72 -10.67 -40.47 -20.71
C ALA A 72 -9.86 -39.37 -20.03
N SER A 73 -9.73 -39.51 -18.72
CA SER A 73 -8.88 -38.83 -17.76
C SER A 73 -7.51 -38.33 -18.24
N VAL A 74 -7.20 -37.06 -17.97
CA VAL A 74 -5.83 -36.59 -17.70
C VAL A 74 -5.87 -35.78 -16.41
N ASN A 75 -5.30 -36.35 -15.34
CA ASN A 75 -4.94 -35.63 -14.13
C ASN A 75 -3.87 -34.59 -14.48
N LEU A 76 -4.17 -33.30 -14.31
CA LEU A 76 -3.15 -32.25 -14.32
C LEU A 76 -2.98 -31.75 -12.87
N CYS A 77 -2.01 -32.35 -12.17
CA CYS A 77 -1.45 -31.77 -10.96
C CYS A 77 -0.63 -30.54 -11.40
N ALA A 78 -1.24 -29.35 -11.34
CA ALA A 78 -0.51 -28.11 -11.54
C ALA A 78 0.31 -27.80 -10.28
N SER A 79 1.63 -27.94 -10.37
CA SER A 79 2.57 -27.46 -9.35
C SER A 79 2.50 -25.93 -9.27
N LEU A 80 2.12 -25.41 -8.10
CA LEU A 80 2.13 -23.99 -7.78
C LEU A 80 3.59 -23.51 -7.69
N VAL A 81 4.04 -22.72 -8.66
CA VAL A 81 5.21 -21.85 -8.51
C VAL A 81 4.69 -20.54 -7.90
N SER A 82 4.90 -20.33 -6.61
CA SER A 82 4.80 -18.99 -6.02
C SER A 82 5.99 -18.18 -6.55
N GLY A 83 5.72 -17.14 -7.33
CA GLY A 83 6.79 -16.26 -7.84
C GLY A 83 7.43 -15.44 -6.72
N ASP A 84 8.72 -15.12 -6.87
CA ASP A 84 9.41 -14.19 -5.96
C ASP A 84 8.69 -12.83 -5.90
N PRO A 85 8.76 -12.11 -4.76
CA PRO A 85 8.12 -10.81 -4.63
C PRO A 85 8.70 -9.79 -5.65
N VAL A 86 7.80 -9.08 -6.32
CA VAL A 86 8.10 -8.02 -7.30
C VAL A 86 8.24 -6.69 -6.58
N THR A 87 9.27 -5.92 -6.93
CA THR A 87 9.47 -4.55 -6.45
C THR A 87 9.07 -3.54 -7.53
N GLN A 88 8.22 -2.57 -7.19
CA GLN A 88 7.80 -1.48 -8.08
C GLN A 88 8.03 -0.12 -7.43
N ASN A 89 8.75 0.77 -8.13
CA ASN A 89 8.86 2.17 -7.75
C ASN A 89 7.72 2.94 -8.43
N ARG A 90 6.87 3.58 -7.63
CA ARG A 90 5.68 4.29 -8.11
C ARG A 90 5.93 5.79 -8.05
N GLN A 91 5.67 6.47 -9.17
CA GLN A 91 5.76 7.92 -9.24
C GLN A 91 4.45 8.50 -8.75
N VAL A 92 4.52 9.36 -7.74
CA VAL A 92 3.37 10.08 -7.19
C VAL A 92 3.71 11.57 -7.08
N PRO A 93 2.73 12.47 -7.28
CA PRO A 93 2.91 13.89 -6.98
C PRO A 93 3.25 14.13 -5.50
N ASN A 94 3.59 15.37 -5.15
CA ASN A 94 3.71 15.75 -3.74
C ASN A 94 2.35 15.71 -3.04
N PHE A 95 2.36 15.35 -1.75
CA PHE A 95 1.21 15.26 -0.88
C PHE A 95 1.62 15.64 0.55
N THR A 96 0.64 15.96 1.39
CA THR A 96 0.85 16.30 2.81
C THR A 96 0.00 15.43 3.74
N LYS A 97 -0.82 14.54 3.19
CA LYS A 97 -1.64 13.59 3.94
C LYS A 97 -1.42 12.17 3.41
N LEU A 98 -1.54 11.19 4.29
CA LEU A 98 -1.39 9.77 3.96
C LEU A 98 -2.62 9.03 4.45
N GLU A 99 -3.24 8.24 3.58
CA GLU A 99 -4.38 7.38 3.90
C GLU A 99 -4.06 5.95 3.43
N VAL A 100 -4.07 4.99 4.36
CA VAL A 100 -3.74 3.59 4.10
C VAL A 100 -4.87 2.71 4.58
N GLU A 101 -5.56 2.03 3.67
CA GLU A 101 -6.67 1.13 3.97
C GLU A 101 -6.41 -0.25 3.36
N GLY A 102 -6.38 -1.29 4.19
CA GLY A 102 -6.11 -2.65 3.74
C GLY A 102 -5.30 -3.46 4.75
N ALA A 103 -4.33 -4.23 4.30
CA ALA A 103 -3.48 -5.06 5.15
C ALA A 103 -2.03 -4.91 4.71
N TYR A 104 -1.42 -3.78 5.09
CA TYR A 104 -0.12 -3.37 4.57
C TYR A 104 0.90 -3.10 5.67
N HIS A 105 2.17 -3.36 5.38
CA HIS A 105 3.30 -2.92 6.21
C HIS A 105 3.96 -1.70 5.57
N VAL A 106 3.83 -0.55 6.21
CA VAL A 106 4.36 0.74 5.74
C VAL A 106 5.58 1.13 6.55
N GLU A 107 6.70 1.38 5.87
CA GLU A 107 7.89 1.99 6.45
C GLU A 107 7.98 3.46 6.01
N LEU A 108 7.76 4.38 6.95
CA LEU A 108 7.75 5.81 6.69
C LEU A 108 9.10 6.43 7.07
N THR A 109 9.71 7.15 6.14
CA THR A 109 10.97 7.89 6.36
C THR A 109 10.77 9.36 6.02
N GLN A 110 11.21 10.27 6.90
CA GLN A 110 11.24 11.69 6.57
C GLN A 110 12.46 12.00 5.70
N GLY A 111 12.25 12.60 4.53
CA GLY A 111 13.33 12.91 3.58
C GLY A 111 12.97 14.02 2.59
N ASN A 112 13.97 14.57 1.88
CA ASN A 112 13.80 15.78 1.07
C ASN A 112 13.04 15.59 -0.24
N SER A 113 12.75 14.35 -0.63
CA SER A 113 12.08 14.01 -1.88
C SER A 113 11.07 12.89 -1.65
N VAL A 114 9.95 12.95 -2.38
CA VAL A 114 8.97 11.88 -2.36
C VAL A 114 9.51 10.65 -3.06
N ALA A 115 9.42 9.49 -2.40
CA ALA A 115 9.72 8.19 -3.01
C ALA A 115 8.73 7.15 -2.47
N LEU A 116 8.10 6.41 -3.38
CA LEU A 116 7.17 5.33 -3.05
C LEU A 116 7.64 4.05 -3.73
N GLN A 117 7.97 3.05 -2.92
CA GLN A 117 8.32 1.71 -3.38
C GLN A 117 7.38 0.68 -2.76
N VAL A 118 6.89 -0.23 -3.58
CA VAL A 118 6.00 -1.33 -3.17
C VAL A 118 6.69 -2.66 -3.47
N VAL A 119 6.67 -3.57 -2.50
CA VAL A 119 7.19 -4.94 -2.63
C VAL A 119 6.06 -5.92 -2.29
N GLY A 120 5.74 -6.81 -3.21
CA GLY A 120 4.65 -7.79 -3.09
C GLY A 120 4.58 -8.68 -4.33
N GLU A 121 3.69 -9.66 -4.34
CA GLU A 121 3.48 -10.52 -5.51
C GLU A 121 2.88 -9.73 -6.68
N GLN A 122 2.99 -10.25 -7.91
CA GLN A 122 2.45 -9.55 -9.09
C GLN A 122 0.95 -9.25 -8.96
N GLU A 123 0.16 -10.19 -8.42
CA GLU A 123 -1.27 -9.99 -8.19
C GLU A 123 -1.55 -8.87 -7.16
N ASP A 124 -0.63 -8.64 -6.21
CA ASP A 124 -0.76 -7.55 -5.25
C ASP A 124 -0.65 -6.20 -5.93
N HIS A 125 0.29 -6.08 -6.88
CA HIS A 125 0.46 -4.85 -7.66
C HIS A 125 -0.74 -4.56 -8.54
N ASP A 126 -1.36 -5.60 -9.11
CA ASP A 126 -2.51 -5.48 -9.98
C ASP A 126 -3.73 -4.92 -9.22
N ASP A 127 -3.86 -5.26 -7.94
CA ASP A 127 -4.95 -4.86 -7.06
C ASP A 127 -4.64 -3.61 -6.20
N LEU A 128 -3.37 -3.26 -5.98
CA LEU A 128 -2.99 -2.12 -5.13
C LEU A 128 -3.07 -0.80 -5.90
N ILE A 129 -3.92 0.10 -5.43
CA ILE A 129 -4.04 1.48 -5.89
C ILE A 129 -3.16 2.38 -5.01
N THR A 130 -2.38 3.24 -5.66
CA THR A 130 -1.62 4.31 -5.03
C THR A 130 -1.81 5.58 -5.85
N GLU A 131 -2.55 6.53 -5.32
CA GLU A 131 -2.88 7.77 -6.04
C GLU A 131 -2.90 8.97 -5.10
N VAL A 132 -2.62 10.15 -5.66
CA VAL A 132 -2.70 11.41 -4.90
C VAL A 132 -3.96 12.14 -5.30
N VAL A 133 -4.90 12.28 -4.36
CA VAL A 133 -6.17 12.99 -4.55
C VAL A 133 -6.26 14.07 -3.48
N ASN A 134 -6.46 15.32 -3.89
CA ASN A 134 -6.60 16.48 -2.99
C ASN A 134 -5.44 16.65 -1.98
N GLY A 135 -4.21 16.29 -2.37
CA GLY A 135 -3.03 16.37 -1.49
C GLY A 135 -2.90 15.22 -0.50
N THR A 136 -3.73 14.17 -0.63
CA THR A 136 -3.64 12.92 0.13
C THR A 136 -3.12 11.81 -0.76
N LEU A 137 -2.03 11.16 -0.37
CA LEU A 137 -1.65 9.86 -0.94
C LEU A 137 -2.58 8.79 -0.36
N LYS A 138 -3.44 8.23 -1.20
CA LYS A 138 -4.31 7.11 -0.87
C LYS A 138 -3.65 5.80 -1.31
N ILE A 139 -3.57 4.85 -0.40
CA ILE A 139 -3.07 3.50 -0.60
C ILE A 139 -4.16 2.52 -0.19
N HIS A 140 -4.77 1.86 -1.17
CA HIS A 140 -5.86 0.94 -0.90
C HIS A 140 -5.97 -0.13 -1.97
N ARG A 141 -6.79 -1.15 -1.69
CA ARG A 141 -7.10 -2.17 -2.70
C ARG A 141 -8.17 -1.65 -3.66
N ARG A 142 -8.05 -2.01 -4.93
CA ARG A 142 -9.12 -1.86 -5.91
C ARG A 142 -10.34 -2.65 -5.46
N GLU A 143 -11.49 -1.99 -5.43
CA GLU A 143 -12.77 -2.66 -5.20
C GLU A 143 -13.03 -3.67 -6.32
N LYS A 144 -13.16 -4.96 -5.95
CA LYS A 144 -13.64 -5.99 -6.88
C LYS A 144 -15.16 -6.06 -6.77
N LYS A 145 -15.86 -5.85 -7.89
CA LYS A 145 -17.31 -6.08 -7.97
C LYS A 145 -17.57 -7.59 -7.88
N GLY A 146 -18.09 -8.05 -6.74
CA GLY A 146 -18.48 -9.44 -6.54
C GLY A 146 -18.24 -9.89 -5.10
N TRP A 147 -19.16 -10.69 -4.57
CA TRP A 147 -19.05 -11.24 -3.23
C TRP A 147 -17.93 -12.29 -3.19
N SER A 148 -16.72 -11.90 -2.82
CA SER A 148 -15.60 -12.84 -2.66
C SER A 148 -15.53 -13.35 -1.22
N TRP A 149 -16.32 -14.39 -0.93
CA TRP A 149 -16.10 -15.24 0.25
C TRP A 149 -14.93 -16.18 -0.06
N GLY A 150 -13.70 -15.71 0.01
CA GLY A 150 -12.58 -16.62 -0.26
C GLY A 150 -11.24 -15.95 -0.28
N LYS A 151 -10.45 -16.24 0.76
CA LYS A 151 -9.01 -16.03 0.81
C LYS A 151 -8.57 -14.59 0.48
N THR A 152 -8.73 -13.70 1.45
CA THR A 152 -7.69 -12.68 1.60
C THR A 152 -6.48 -13.42 2.14
N GLU A 153 -5.72 -14.08 1.26
CA GLU A 153 -4.38 -14.51 1.62
C GLU A 153 -3.65 -13.28 2.15
N ASN A 154 -2.95 -13.46 3.26
CA ASN A 154 -2.25 -12.39 3.97
C ASN A 154 -1.08 -11.95 3.09
N LYS A 155 -1.38 -11.09 2.12
CA LYS A 155 -0.45 -10.60 1.11
C LYS A 155 0.51 -9.66 1.84
N ASN A 156 1.73 -10.12 2.04
CA ASN A 156 2.79 -9.42 2.76
C ASN A 156 3.33 -8.22 1.95
N VAL A 157 2.45 -7.28 1.60
CA VAL A 157 2.83 -6.09 0.83
C VAL A 157 3.55 -5.13 1.77
N LYS A 158 4.81 -4.85 1.41
CA LYS A 158 5.64 -3.85 2.10
C LYS A 158 5.70 -2.59 1.26
N ILE A 159 5.50 -1.46 1.90
CA ILE A 159 5.48 -0.15 1.28
C ILE A 159 6.55 0.70 1.96
N TYR A 160 7.53 1.14 1.19
CA TYR A 160 8.55 2.08 1.66
C TYR A 160 8.17 3.47 1.14
N LEU A 161 7.92 4.38 2.07
CA LEU A 161 7.48 5.73 1.78
C LEU A 161 8.47 6.74 2.34
N THR A 162 9.01 7.58 1.46
CA THR A 162 9.80 8.76 1.85
C THR A 162 9.02 10.02 1.50
N VAL A 163 8.94 10.97 2.44
CA VAL A 163 8.24 12.24 2.26
C VAL A 163 8.84 13.33 3.14
N ALA A 164 8.73 14.60 2.73
CA ALA A 164 9.29 15.73 3.49
C ALA A 164 8.49 16.06 4.75
N SER A 165 7.16 16.04 4.64
CA SER A 165 6.26 16.43 5.73
C SER A 165 4.89 15.82 5.52
N LEU A 166 4.24 15.42 6.61
CA LEU A 166 2.83 15.03 6.66
C LEU A 166 2.17 15.78 7.80
N SER A 167 0.96 16.28 7.55
CA SER A 167 0.11 16.89 8.58
C SER A 167 -0.96 15.92 9.11
N ASN A 168 -1.27 14.87 8.34
CA ASN A 168 -2.27 13.87 8.70
C ASN A 168 -1.84 12.48 8.17
N ILE A 169 -2.04 11.46 9.01
CA ILE A 169 -1.80 10.06 8.70
C ILE A 169 -3.02 9.27 9.18
N GLU A 170 -3.77 8.70 8.23
CA GLU A 170 -4.93 7.84 8.44
C GLU A 170 -4.53 6.39 8.12
N ILE A 171 -4.61 5.48 9.10
CA ILE A 171 -4.28 4.05 8.93
C ILE A 171 -5.46 3.19 9.39
N GLY A 172 -6.03 2.44 8.44
CA GLY A 172 -7.16 1.54 8.66
C GLY A 172 -6.90 0.10 8.22
N GLY A 173 -7.94 -0.72 8.36
CA GLY A 173 -7.89 -2.16 8.10
C GLY A 173 -7.02 -2.92 9.09
N ALA A 174 -6.17 -3.82 8.59
CA ALA A 174 -5.19 -4.61 9.33
C ALA A 174 -3.75 -4.17 8.99
N SER A 175 -3.51 -2.85 9.02
CA SER A 175 -2.26 -2.24 8.56
C SER A 175 -1.31 -1.89 9.70
N LYS A 176 -0.01 -1.88 9.42
CA LYS A 176 1.05 -1.46 10.34
C LYS A 176 1.90 -0.37 9.69
N LEU A 177 2.11 0.75 10.37
CA LEU A 177 3.06 1.79 9.99
C LEU A 177 4.22 1.86 10.99
N VAL A 178 5.45 1.93 10.46
CA VAL A 178 6.67 2.09 11.24
C VAL A 178 7.47 3.27 10.71
N GLY A 179 7.66 4.30 11.54
CA GLY A 179 8.57 5.40 11.29
C GLY A 179 10.02 4.94 11.44
N LYS A 180 10.87 5.21 10.44
CA LYS A 180 12.29 4.85 10.42
C LYS A 180 13.23 6.01 10.78
N SER A 181 12.67 7.20 10.97
CA SER A 181 13.39 8.40 11.39
C SER A 181 12.53 9.19 12.38
N THR A 182 13.14 10.10 13.15
CA THR A 182 12.38 11.10 13.90
C THR A 182 11.59 11.97 12.93
N PHE A 183 10.27 11.97 13.07
CA PHE A 183 9.36 12.74 12.23
C PHE A 183 9.14 14.11 12.85
N LYS A 184 9.60 15.16 12.15
CA LYS A 184 9.61 16.53 12.64
C LYS A 184 8.61 17.38 11.87
N VAL A 185 7.55 17.82 12.53
CA VAL A 185 6.49 18.67 11.95
C VAL A 185 5.86 19.55 13.03
N ASN A 186 5.29 20.69 12.66
CA ASN A 186 4.61 21.54 13.65
C ASN A 186 3.36 20.88 14.22
N SER A 187 2.50 20.35 13.34
CA SER A 187 1.26 19.69 13.71
C SER A 187 1.12 18.36 12.99
N LEU A 188 0.73 17.32 13.71
CA LEU A 188 0.46 15.99 13.18
C LEU A 188 -0.84 15.46 13.76
N HIS A 189 -1.73 15.02 12.88
CA HIS A 189 -2.92 14.25 13.24
C HIS A 189 -2.74 12.79 12.84
N LEU A 190 -2.99 11.86 13.76
CA LEU A 190 -2.92 10.42 13.57
C LEU A 190 -4.30 9.82 13.80
N ASP A 191 -4.91 9.26 12.76
CA ASP A 191 -6.20 8.56 12.86
C ASP A 191 -5.96 7.07 12.59
N LEU A 192 -6.24 6.25 13.60
CA LEU A 192 -6.10 4.80 13.54
C LEU A 192 -7.46 4.13 13.73
N SER A 193 -7.87 3.35 12.74
CA SER A 193 -9.09 2.54 12.81
C SER A 193 -8.84 1.08 12.48
N GLY A 194 -9.82 0.21 12.79
CA GLY A 194 -9.72 -1.23 12.51
C GLY A 194 -8.75 -1.95 13.45
N ALA A 195 -7.94 -2.86 12.91
CA ALA A 195 -6.90 -3.61 13.62
C ALA A 195 -5.50 -3.09 13.21
N SER A 196 -5.30 -1.78 13.30
CA SER A 196 -4.11 -1.08 12.82
C SER A 196 -3.09 -0.80 13.93
N SER A 197 -1.84 -0.55 13.55
CA SER A 197 -0.80 -0.12 14.49
C SER A 197 0.17 0.91 13.90
N VAL A 198 0.61 1.85 14.73
CA VAL A 198 1.60 2.86 14.38
C VAL A 198 2.74 2.85 15.39
N GLU A 199 3.98 2.83 14.91
CA GLU A 199 5.19 2.97 15.72
C GLU A 199 6.02 4.13 15.15
N MET A 200 6.19 5.23 15.90
CA MET A 200 6.90 6.42 15.41
C MET A 200 7.69 7.15 16.50
N THR A 201 8.81 7.77 16.11
CA THR A 201 9.52 8.76 16.93
C THR A 201 9.19 10.15 16.43
N LEU A 202 8.71 11.03 17.29
CA LEU A 202 8.14 12.34 16.95
C LEU A 202 8.93 13.49 17.59
N ASP A 203 8.93 14.62 16.90
CA ASP A 203 9.37 15.93 17.39
C ASP A 203 8.37 16.97 16.85
N VAL A 204 7.31 17.21 17.61
CA VAL A 204 6.15 17.99 17.16
C VAL A 204 5.71 19.06 18.15
N THR A 205 5.02 20.10 17.67
CA THR A 205 4.41 21.09 18.57
C THR A 205 3.01 20.63 19.00
N LYS A 206 2.15 20.28 18.04
CA LYS A 206 0.82 19.72 18.30
C LYS A 206 0.73 18.30 17.76
N LEU A 207 0.38 17.37 18.64
CA LEU A 207 -0.01 16.01 18.31
C LEU A 207 -1.49 15.83 18.61
N ASP A 208 -2.20 15.21 17.69
CA ASP A 208 -3.63 14.94 17.75
C ASP A 208 -3.81 13.47 17.32
N VAL A 209 -4.39 12.63 18.16
CA VAL A 209 -4.45 11.17 17.97
C VAL A 209 -5.85 10.65 18.22
N ASP A 210 -6.46 10.12 17.17
CA ASP A 210 -7.74 9.44 17.21
C ASP A 210 -7.52 7.93 17.04
N GLU A 211 -7.88 7.14 18.05
CA GLU A 211 -7.86 5.67 17.95
C GLU A 211 -9.26 5.09 18.13
N SER A 212 -9.70 4.32 17.13
CA SER A 212 -10.95 3.56 17.18
C SER A 212 -10.75 2.10 16.77
N GLY A 213 -11.61 1.21 17.27
CA GLY A 213 -11.52 -0.23 16.98
C GLY A 213 -10.49 -0.95 17.85
N ALA A 214 -9.66 -1.80 17.27
CA ALA A 214 -8.60 -2.58 17.95
C ALA A 214 -7.21 -2.08 17.51
N SER A 215 -7.01 -0.76 17.59
CA SER A 215 -5.81 -0.06 17.14
C SER A 215 -4.77 0.16 18.24
N SER A 216 -3.51 0.41 17.87
CA SER A 216 -2.46 0.76 18.83
C SER A 216 -1.38 1.67 18.26
N ALA A 217 -1.16 2.80 18.92
CA ALA A 217 -0.08 3.74 18.67
C ALA A 217 1.01 3.60 19.74
N SER A 218 2.26 3.49 19.30
CA SER A 218 3.46 3.51 20.13
C SER A 218 4.34 4.67 19.69
N LEU A 219 4.34 5.74 20.47
CA LEU A 219 4.97 7.00 20.13
C LEU A 219 6.10 7.31 21.11
N THR A 220 7.22 7.79 20.57
CA THR A 220 8.40 8.20 21.36
C THR A 220 8.87 9.60 20.96
N GLY A 221 9.70 10.26 21.78
CA GLY A 221 10.30 11.56 21.46
C GLY A 221 9.67 12.71 22.25
N ARG A 222 9.25 13.79 21.59
CA ARG A 222 8.66 14.97 22.25
C ARG A 222 7.48 15.58 21.50
N ALA A 223 6.53 16.09 22.27
CA ALA A 223 5.42 16.93 21.82
C ALA A 223 5.29 18.14 22.76
N SER A 224 4.89 19.32 22.28
CA SER A 224 4.51 20.40 23.21
C SER A 224 3.11 20.15 23.76
N HIS A 225 2.16 19.87 22.87
CA HIS A 225 0.77 19.55 23.21
C HIS A 225 0.37 18.23 22.55
N GLN A 226 -0.39 17.43 23.28
CA GLN A 226 -0.92 16.16 22.84
C GLN A 226 -2.40 16.09 23.19
N ASP A 227 -3.22 15.80 22.19
CA ASP A 227 -4.65 15.51 22.30
C ASP A 227 -4.85 14.04 21.89
N VAL A 228 -5.51 13.23 22.71
CA VAL A 228 -5.67 11.78 22.45
C VAL A 228 -7.07 11.32 22.79
N ASP A 229 -7.80 10.92 21.75
CA ASP A 229 -9.14 10.35 21.84
C ASP A 229 -9.10 8.85 21.55
N LEU A 230 -9.49 8.05 22.56
CA LEU A 230 -9.46 6.59 22.50
C LEU A 230 -10.86 6.02 22.64
N SER A 231 -11.27 5.21 21.66
CA SER A 231 -12.54 4.49 21.69
C SER A 231 -12.39 3.03 21.25
N GLY A 232 -13.30 2.17 21.69
CA GLY A 232 -13.26 0.73 21.38
C GLY A 232 -12.26 -0.02 22.26
N ALA A 233 -11.36 -0.81 21.65
CA ALA A 233 -10.33 -1.62 22.30
C ALA A 233 -8.92 -1.13 21.89
N SER A 234 -8.70 0.18 21.98
CA SER A 234 -7.48 0.87 21.55
C SER A 234 -6.39 0.91 22.63
N SER A 235 -5.13 1.05 22.21
CA SER A 235 -3.98 1.14 23.11
C SER A 235 -2.95 2.16 22.67
N TYR A 236 -2.93 3.27 23.41
CA TYR A 236 -1.95 4.34 23.29
C TYR A 236 -0.76 4.14 24.24
N LYS A 237 0.45 4.07 23.67
CA LYS A 237 1.73 3.85 24.36
C LYS A 237 2.67 5.02 24.12
N GLY A 238 2.58 6.03 24.97
CA GLY A 238 3.35 7.27 24.93
C GLY A 238 4.19 7.54 26.17
N PHE A 239 4.58 6.54 26.97
CA PHE A 239 5.51 6.80 28.10
C PHE A 239 6.87 7.34 27.63
N GLU A 240 7.32 6.92 26.45
CA GLU A 240 8.57 7.40 25.83
C GLU A 240 8.37 8.68 25.00
N LEU A 241 7.15 9.23 24.97
CA LEU A 241 6.82 10.51 24.36
C LEU A 241 6.64 11.54 25.48
N SER A 242 7.59 12.47 25.60
CA SER A 242 7.50 13.53 26.60
C SER A 242 6.64 14.69 26.08
N SER A 243 5.53 14.98 26.75
CA SER A 243 4.69 16.15 26.47
C SER A 243 4.76 17.23 27.55
N GLU A 244 4.51 18.50 27.18
CA GLU A 244 4.32 19.59 28.15
C GLU A 244 2.88 19.60 28.65
N HIS A 245 1.94 19.54 27.71
CA HIS A 245 0.50 19.52 27.96
C HIS A 245 -0.14 18.28 27.33
N ALA A 246 -1.11 17.69 28.01
CA ALA A 246 -1.89 16.59 27.48
C ALA A 246 -3.39 16.74 27.82
N ASP A 247 -4.24 16.48 26.84
CA ASP A 247 -5.68 16.23 27.00
C ASP A 247 -5.97 14.82 26.49
N ILE A 248 -6.71 14.02 27.26
CA ILE A 248 -6.91 12.59 27.00
C ILE A 248 -8.36 12.20 27.32
N ASP A 249 -9.11 11.73 26.34
CA ASP A 249 -10.37 11.02 26.54
C ASP A 249 -10.20 9.53 26.22
N ALA A 250 -10.47 8.68 27.21
CA ALA A 250 -10.41 7.23 27.06
C ALA A 250 -11.75 6.59 27.39
N SER A 251 -12.44 6.11 26.36
CA SER A 251 -13.74 5.41 26.46
C SER A 251 -13.66 3.95 25.99
N GLY A 252 -14.67 3.15 26.33
CA GLY A 252 -14.73 1.73 25.93
C GLY A 252 -13.82 0.82 26.77
N ALA A 253 -12.96 0.04 26.13
CA ALA A 253 -11.96 -0.85 26.73
C ALA A 253 -10.53 -0.42 26.33
N SER A 254 -10.26 0.87 26.46
CA SER A 254 -9.03 1.52 26.00
C SER A 254 -7.95 1.62 27.08
N SER A 255 -6.68 1.74 26.66
CA SER A 255 -5.56 1.98 27.59
C SER A 255 -4.63 3.06 27.08
N ALA A 256 -4.44 4.11 27.89
CA ALA A 256 -3.50 5.20 27.63
C ALA A 256 -2.32 5.15 28.60
N ARG A 257 -1.11 5.33 28.06
CA ARG A 257 0.13 5.55 28.83
C ARG A 257 0.82 6.80 28.31
N LEU A 258 1.13 7.77 29.16
CA LEU A 258 1.71 9.04 28.74
C LEU A 258 2.66 9.66 29.78
N THR A 259 3.59 10.50 29.34
CA THR A 259 4.51 11.24 30.22
C THR A 259 4.31 12.75 30.03
N VAL A 260 3.85 13.44 31.08
CA VAL A 260 3.42 14.85 30.99
C VAL A 260 4.14 15.72 32.02
N LYS A 261 4.60 16.91 31.60
CA LYS A 261 5.42 17.79 32.45
C LYS A 261 4.64 18.91 33.13
N GLN A 262 3.70 19.56 32.46
CA GLN A 262 3.09 20.80 32.94
C GLN A 262 1.61 20.66 33.26
N GLU A 263 0.76 20.25 32.33
CA GLU A 263 -0.70 20.17 32.54
C GLU A 263 -1.29 18.89 31.94
N LEU A 264 -2.18 18.25 32.69
CA LEU A 264 -2.91 17.06 32.25
C LEU A 264 -4.41 17.25 32.50
N VAL A 265 -5.21 17.09 31.45
CA VAL A 265 -6.66 16.83 31.49
C VAL A 265 -6.89 15.37 31.13
N ALA A 266 -7.76 14.67 31.86
CA ALA A 266 -7.95 13.24 31.65
C ALA A 266 -9.37 12.79 31.98
N GLU A 267 -10.07 12.30 30.97
CA GLU A 267 -11.41 11.73 31.08
C GLU A 267 -11.36 10.24 30.76
N ALA A 268 -11.96 9.42 31.62
CA ALA A 268 -11.96 7.97 31.47
C ALA A 268 -13.36 7.41 31.72
N SER A 269 -13.89 6.62 30.78
CA SER A 269 -15.20 5.98 30.90
C SER A 269 -15.19 4.52 30.43
N GLY A 270 -16.18 3.74 30.87
CA GLY A 270 -16.26 2.31 30.55
C GLY A 270 -15.28 1.45 31.34
N ALA A 271 -14.47 0.65 30.64
CA ALA A 271 -13.41 -0.20 31.18
C ALA A 271 -12.02 0.32 30.76
N SER A 272 -11.84 1.64 30.72
CA SER A 272 -10.60 2.28 30.29
C SER A 272 -9.56 2.48 31.41
N SER A 273 -8.29 2.59 31.04
CA SER A 273 -7.21 2.86 32.01
C SER A 273 -6.20 3.86 31.46
N ILE A 274 -6.10 5.00 32.13
CA ILE A 274 -5.11 6.05 31.86
C ILE A 274 -4.01 5.95 32.93
N LYS A 275 -2.76 5.80 32.49
CA LYS A 275 -1.58 5.81 33.35
C LYS A 275 -0.64 6.92 32.92
N TYR A 276 -0.29 7.82 33.82
CA TYR A 276 0.60 8.93 33.50
C TYR A 276 1.85 8.96 34.39
N LYS A 277 2.96 9.42 33.80
CA LYS A 277 4.23 9.75 34.46
C LYS A 277 4.42 11.26 34.52
N GLY A 278 5.37 11.71 35.33
CA GLY A 278 5.70 13.12 35.54
C GLY A 278 4.97 13.76 36.72
N SER A 279 5.09 15.08 36.85
CA SER A 279 4.42 15.86 37.91
C SER A 279 3.63 17.05 37.34
N PRO A 280 2.65 16.81 36.44
CA PRO A 280 1.84 17.88 35.88
C PRO A 280 0.86 18.44 36.92
N ASN A 281 0.40 19.65 36.69
CA ASN A 281 -0.82 20.17 37.27
C ASN A 281 -2.02 19.44 36.65
N VAL A 282 -2.63 18.52 37.41
CA VAL A 282 -3.75 17.74 36.90
C VAL A 282 -5.06 18.50 37.11
N ARG A 283 -5.80 18.69 36.03
CA ARG A 283 -7.12 19.32 36.01
C ARG A 283 -8.14 18.32 35.49
N ASN A 284 -9.38 18.43 35.96
CA ASN A 284 -10.54 17.67 35.44
C ASN A 284 -10.24 16.18 35.23
N ILE A 285 -10.08 15.43 36.33
CA ILE A 285 -10.06 13.98 36.26
C ILE A 285 -11.49 13.49 36.39
N GLU A 286 -12.05 13.00 35.29
CA GLU A 286 -13.33 12.32 35.29
C GLU A 286 -13.11 10.82 35.10
N SER A 287 -13.70 10.02 35.97
CA SER A 287 -13.66 8.57 35.87
C SER A 287 -15.03 7.99 36.16
N SER A 288 -15.60 7.28 35.19
CA SER A 288 -16.90 6.61 35.33
C SER A 288 -16.83 5.13 34.91
N GLY A 289 -17.75 4.31 35.43
CA GLY A 289 -17.75 2.86 35.19
C GLY A 289 -16.64 2.12 35.94
N ALA A 290 -15.94 1.23 35.24
CA ALA A 290 -14.77 0.49 35.74
C ALA A 290 -13.43 1.16 35.35
N SER A 291 -13.47 2.45 35.01
CA SER A 291 -12.29 3.19 34.54
C SER A 291 -11.31 3.53 35.66
N SER A 292 -10.07 3.86 35.29
CA SER A 292 -9.06 4.33 36.24
C SER A 292 -8.08 5.32 35.62
N VAL A 293 -7.79 6.39 36.37
CA VAL A 293 -6.73 7.35 36.05
C VAL A 293 -5.71 7.31 37.17
N LYS A 294 -4.47 6.89 36.87
CA LYS A 294 -3.42 6.67 37.88
C LYS A 294 -2.08 7.25 37.47
N ARG A 295 -1.45 7.95 38.41
CA ARG A 295 -0.02 8.22 38.31
C ARG A 295 0.77 6.93 38.51
N VAL A 296 1.82 6.73 37.74
CA VAL A 296 2.81 5.67 37.96
C VAL A 296 4.18 6.29 38.18
N ASP A 297 4.96 5.69 39.08
CA ASP A 297 6.34 6.10 39.32
C ASP A 297 7.25 5.62 38.16
N ASP A 298 8.43 6.24 38.08
CA ASP A 298 9.39 5.97 37.02
C ASP A 298 10.09 4.61 37.12
#